data_AF-F5J2V7-F1
#
_entry.id   AF-F5J2V7-F1
#
_cell.length_a   1.000
_cell.length_b   1.000
_cell.length_c   1.000
_cell.angle_alpha   90.00
_cell.angle_beta   90.00
_cell.angle_gamma   90.00
#
_symmetry.space_group_name_H-M   'P 1'
#
loop_
_entity.id
_entity.type
_entity.pdbx_description
1 polymer ?
#
loop_
_entity_poly.entity_id
_entity_poly.type
_entity_poly.pdbx_seq_one_letter_code
_entity_poly.pdbx_strand_id
1 'polypeptide(L)'
;MKYKEKIATEIIRMIEQDLCSISEICKSFKISRKTFYEWKKEKPGFKEAVEEAIDHREDVMIASARIGLKQLLEGYVQKKEKVTYVPDKNDPLNDVEKCRVVEKKFCPPSIRAIKYVLDREERKKDKDRLLASERRPLVIEVQDEETKRQLMILQENGFRSGGSLNAEVVAAVDRKLEEELKVKSEELKVKNGQDKVKEESAVAQQSDAPVEKSKVNLYPFLPPGYTSRTD
;
A
#
# COMPACT_ATOMS: atom_id res chain seq x y z
N MET A 1 6.46 28.07 39.32
CA MET A 1 7.94 28.17 39.18
C MET A 1 8.22 28.93 37.87
N LYS A 2 9.20 29.84 37.83
CA LYS A 2 9.49 30.62 36.60
C LYS A 2 10.14 29.72 35.53
N TYR A 3 9.76 29.93 34.26
CA TYR A 3 10.35 29.23 33.11
C TYR A 3 11.86 29.45 33.06
N LYS A 4 12.62 28.36 32.87
CA LYS A 4 14.07 28.37 32.69
C LYS A 4 14.41 27.59 31.45
N GLU A 5 14.98 28.27 30.46
CA GLU A 5 15.26 27.71 29.14
C GLU A 5 16.21 26.51 29.21
N LYS A 6 17.25 26.56 30.04
CA LYS A 6 18.16 25.42 30.27
C LYS A 6 17.45 24.16 30.77
N ILE A 7 16.45 24.32 31.65
CA ILE A 7 15.67 23.19 32.17
C ILE A 7 14.73 22.67 31.08
N ALA A 8 14.12 23.57 30.31
CA ALA A 8 13.24 23.20 29.20
C ALA A 8 13.99 22.40 28.12
N THR A 9 15.19 22.83 27.70
CA THR A 9 16.02 22.10 26.73
C THR A 9 16.40 20.71 27.23
N GLU A 10 16.80 20.58 28.50
CA GLU A 10 17.17 19.28 29.05
C GLU A 10 15.95 18.35 29.20
N ILE A 11 14.78 18.89 29.52
CA ILE A 11 13.52 18.13 29.52
C ILE A 11 13.23 17.57 28.11
N ILE A 12 13.38 18.38 27.06
CA ILE A 12 13.18 17.97 25.66
C ILE A 12 14.14 16.81 25.32
N ARG A 13 15.43 16.96 25.64
CA ARG A 13 16.46 15.91 25.43
C ARG A 13 16.09 14.59 26.14
N MET A 14 15.58 14.66 27.37
CA MET A 14 15.15 13.46 28.10
C MET A 14 13.91 12.79 27.50
N ILE A 15 13.00 13.58 26.90
CA ILE A 15 11.83 13.05 26.19
C ILE A 15 12.27 12.32 24.92
N GLU A 16 13.18 12.91 24.13
CA GLU A 16 13.73 12.29 22.91
C GLU A 16 14.38 10.93 23.18
N GLN A 17 15.07 10.80 24.31
CA GLN A 17 15.82 9.59 24.66
C GLN A 17 14.96 8.43 25.19
N ASP A 18 13.66 8.64 25.44
CA ASP A 18 12.73 7.63 25.99
C ASP A 18 13.18 6.96 27.30
N LEU A 19 13.98 7.63 28.11
CA LEU A 19 14.52 7.04 29.35
C LEU A 19 13.60 7.23 30.55
N CYS A 20 12.67 8.18 30.48
CA CYS A 20 11.85 8.60 31.62
C CYS A 20 10.47 9.07 31.16
N SER A 21 9.44 8.71 31.92
CA SER A 21 8.12 9.33 31.80
C SER A 21 8.15 10.81 32.17
N ILE A 22 7.18 11.59 31.68
CA ILE A 22 7.03 13.02 32.05
C ILE A 22 7.00 13.22 33.57
N SER A 23 6.42 12.26 34.31
CA SER A 23 6.37 12.31 35.78
C SER A 23 7.76 12.16 36.41
N GLU A 24 8.60 11.27 35.90
CA GLU A 24 9.97 11.06 36.36
C GLU A 24 10.86 12.25 35.99
N ILE A 25 10.73 12.76 34.77
CA ILE A 25 11.39 13.98 34.32
C ILE A 25 11.07 15.15 35.25
N CYS A 26 9.78 15.34 35.57
CA CYS A 26 9.35 16.39 36.49
C CYS A 26 9.99 16.24 37.89
N LYS A 27 10.10 15.01 38.40
CA LYS A 27 10.78 14.73 39.68
C LYS A 27 12.27 15.07 39.63
N SER A 28 12.96 14.69 38.55
CA SER A 28 14.40 14.95 38.35
C SER A 28 14.72 16.44 38.36
N PHE A 29 13.87 17.26 37.73
CA PHE A 29 14.04 18.73 37.71
C PHE A 29 13.35 19.46 38.87
N LYS A 30 12.76 18.72 39.82
CA LYS A 30 12.00 19.26 40.96
C LYS A 30 10.92 20.26 40.53
N ILE A 31 10.27 19.98 39.39
CA ILE A 31 9.11 20.74 38.91
C ILE A 31 7.83 19.94 39.15
N SER A 32 6.72 20.65 39.33
CA SER A 32 5.41 19.99 39.34
C SER A 32 4.97 19.69 37.91
N ARG A 33 4.19 18.61 37.71
CA ARG A 33 3.57 18.32 36.41
C ARG A 33 2.70 19.49 35.93
N LYS A 34 2.01 20.16 36.86
CA LYS A 34 1.20 21.35 36.56
C LYS A 34 2.05 22.45 35.93
N THR A 35 3.23 22.71 36.49
CA THR A 35 4.18 23.70 35.95
C THR A 35 4.68 23.33 34.56
N PHE A 36 4.95 22.05 34.28
CA PHE A 36 5.32 21.61 32.93
C PHE A 36 4.22 21.90 31.90
N TYR A 37 2.96 21.57 32.22
CA TYR A 37 1.84 21.84 31.32
C TYR A 37 1.48 23.33 31.23
N GLU A 38 1.68 24.11 32.30
CA GLU A 38 1.60 25.58 32.26
C GLU A 38 2.63 26.14 31.27
N TRP A 39 3.89 25.68 31.32
CA TRP A 39 4.91 26.09 30.36
C TRP A 39 4.55 25.69 28.93
N LYS A 40 4.02 24.48 28.72
CA LYS A 40 3.52 24.03 27.41
C LYS A 40 2.37 24.92 26.90
N LYS A 41 1.54 25.47 27.77
CA LYS A 41 0.44 26.38 27.39
C LYS A 41 0.92 27.80 27.10
N GLU A 42 1.82 28.33 27.93
CA GLU A 42 2.27 29.73 27.87
C GLU A 42 3.38 29.97 26.84
N LYS A 43 4.14 28.94 26.46
CA LYS A 43 5.30 29.04 25.57
C LYS A 43 5.11 28.14 24.35
N PRO A 44 4.69 28.68 23.19
CA PRO A 44 4.45 27.88 21.99
C PRO A 44 5.72 27.18 21.48
N GLY A 45 6.89 27.83 21.56
CA GLY A 45 8.15 27.16 21.16
C GLY A 45 8.54 25.98 22.04
N PHE A 46 8.22 26.02 23.35
CA PHE A 46 8.42 24.86 24.22
C PHE A 46 7.42 23.74 23.90
N LYS A 47 6.18 24.10 23.55
CA LYS A 47 5.17 23.13 23.12
C LYS A 47 5.61 22.38 21.86
N GLU A 48 6.03 23.12 20.85
CA GLU A 48 6.46 22.58 19.56
C GLU A 48 7.66 21.65 19.74
N ALA A 49 8.69 22.09 20.47
CA ALA A 49 9.86 21.26 20.74
C ALA A 49 9.54 19.99 21.56
N VAL A 50 8.56 20.04 22.46
CA VAL A 50 8.08 18.84 23.18
C VAL A 50 7.35 17.88 22.25
N GLU A 51 6.57 18.39 21.29
CA GLU A 51 5.85 17.56 20.32
C GLU A 51 6.84 16.92 19.32
N GLU A 52 7.78 17.71 18.80
CA GLU A 52 8.86 17.21 17.93
C GLU A 52 9.72 16.13 18.63
N ALA A 53 10.04 16.32 19.91
CA ALA A 53 10.76 15.32 20.70
C ALA A 53 10.00 13.99 20.85
N ILE A 54 8.68 14.05 20.96
CA ILE A 54 7.83 12.85 21.05
C ILE A 54 7.79 12.16 19.68
N ASP A 55 7.60 12.92 18.60
CA ASP A 55 7.58 12.39 17.24
C ASP A 55 8.93 11.73 16.88
N HIS A 56 10.04 12.38 17.22
CA HIS A 56 11.39 11.83 17.02
C HIS A 56 11.58 10.50 17.77
N ARG A 57 11.15 10.44 19.03
CA ARG A 57 11.16 9.22 19.84
C ARG A 57 10.35 8.10 19.16
N GLU A 58 9.16 8.41 18.65
CA GLU A 58 8.31 7.44 17.96
C GLU A 58 8.97 6.95 16.67
N ASP A 59 9.59 7.82 15.88
CA ASP A 59 10.32 7.46 14.67
C ASP A 59 11.50 6.53 14.95
N VAL A 60 12.29 6.80 16.00
CA VAL A 60 13.40 5.94 16.43
C VAL A 60 12.87 4.57 16.89
N MET A 61 11.73 4.54 17.60
CA MET A 61 11.09 3.30 18.02
C MET A 61 10.59 2.48 16.82
N ILE A 62 9.97 3.13 15.84
CA ILE A 62 9.52 2.50 14.60
C ILE A 62 10.72 1.94 13.81
N ALA A 63 11.81 2.70 13.69
CA ALA A 63 13.03 2.26 13.04
C ALA A 63 13.61 1.00 13.73
N SER A 64 13.68 1.01 15.05
CA SER A 64 14.14 -0.13 15.86
C SER A 64 13.23 -1.35 15.70
N ALA A 65 11.91 -1.14 15.68
CA ALA A 65 10.93 -2.20 15.42
C ALA A 65 11.09 -2.80 14.01
N ARG A 66 11.39 -1.98 12.99
CA ARG A 66 11.70 -2.46 11.63
C ARG A 66 12.97 -3.31 11.60
N ILE A 67 14.01 -2.92 12.33
CA ILE A 67 15.25 -3.70 12.45
C ILE A 67 14.97 -5.04 13.13
N GLY A 68 14.21 -5.04 14.23
CA GLY A 68 13.80 -6.27 14.92
C GLY A 68 12.95 -7.18 14.04
N LEU A 69 12.00 -6.62 13.28
CA LEU A 69 11.21 -7.38 12.31
C LEU A 69 12.10 -8.01 11.24
N LYS A 70 13.09 -7.27 10.72
CA LYS A 70 14.06 -7.79 9.75
C LYS A 70 14.85 -8.98 10.32
N GLN A 71 15.36 -8.88 11.55
CA GLN A 71 16.05 -9.99 12.22
C GLN A 71 15.15 -11.21 12.39
N LEU A 72 13.86 -11.01 12.66
CA LEU A 72 12.88 -12.10 12.72
C LEU A 72 12.61 -12.73 11.36
N LEU A 73 12.75 -12.03 10.25
CA LEU A 73 12.55 -12.57 8.89
C LEU A 73 13.78 -13.30 8.36
N GLU A 74 14.99 -12.82 8.68
CA GLU A 74 16.25 -13.42 8.23
C GLU A 74 16.70 -14.56 9.14
N GLY A 75 16.21 -14.60 10.38
CA GLY A 75 16.81 -15.40 11.44
C GLY A 75 18.02 -14.70 12.04
N TYR A 76 18.39 -15.08 13.26
CA TYR A 76 19.50 -14.45 13.98
C TYR A 76 20.21 -15.46 14.89
N VAL A 77 21.45 -15.16 15.27
CA VAL A 77 22.22 -16.01 16.19
C VAL A 77 22.15 -15.42 17.60
N GLN A 78 21.54 -16.16 18.53
CA GLN A 78 21.57 -15.83 19.94
C GLN A 78 22.87 -16.34 20.56
N LYS A 79 23.66 -15.43 21.15
CA LYS A 79 24.87 -15.77 21.90
C LYS A 79 24.53 -15.76 23.39
N LYS A 80 24.84 -16.85 24.08
CA LYS A 80 24.75 -16.96 25.53
C LYS A 80 26.16 -17.09 26.08
N GLU A 81 26.59 -16.11 26.84
CA GLU A 81 27.92 -16.11 27.46
C GLU A 81 27.79 -16.43 28.95
N LYS A 82 28.54 -17.43 29.40
CA LYS A 82 28.70 -17.77 30.82
C LYS A 82 30.16 -17.54 31.20
N VAL A 83 30.39 -16.54 32.04
CA VAL A 83 31.70 -16.24 32.61
C VAL A 83 31.74 -16.77 34.04
N THR A 84 32.77 -17.53 34.37
CA THR A 84 33.00 -18.05 35.73
C THR A 84 34.26 -17.39 36.29
N TYR A 85 34.10 -16.72 37.43
CA TYR A 85 35.17 -16.04 38.15
C TYR A 85 35.64 -16.89 39.34
N VAL A 86 36.94 -16.81 39.64
CA VAL A 86 37.56 -17.46 40.80
C VAL A 86 38.50 -16.46 41.47
N PRO A 87 38.59 -16.43 42.81
CA PRO A 87 39.48 -15.52 43.52
C PRO A 87 40.93 -15.67 43.05
N ASP A 88 41.63 -14.55 42.91
CA ASP A 88 43.05 -14.54 42.57
C ASP A 88 43.84 -15.28 43.66
N LYS A 89 44.82 -16.07 43.23
CA LYS A 89 45.75 -16.75 44.13
C LYS A 89 46.64 -15.77 44.88
N ASN A 90 46.87 -14.59 44.31
CA ASN A 90 47.77 -13.58 44.86
C ASN A 90 47.05 -12.44 45.59
N ASP A 91 45.76 -12.25 45.35
CA ASP A 91 44.93 -11.23 46.01
C ASP A 91 43.48 -11.72 46.16
N PRO A 92 43.10 -12.30 47.31
CA PRO A 92 41.76 -12.84 47.53
C PRO A 92 40.63 -11.80 47.48
N LEU A 93 40.95 -10.50 47.47
CA LEU A 93 39.96 -9.42 47.30
C LEU A 93 39.53 -9.23 45.84
N ASN A 94 40.28 -9.78 44.88
CA ASN A 94 40.02 -9.62 43.45
C ASN A 94 39.69 -10.96 42.79
N ASP A 95 38.61 -10.98 42.01
CA ASP A 95 38.16 -12.13 41.24
C ASP A 95 38.79 -12.13 39.84
N VAL A 96 39.36 -13.27 39.43
CA VAL A 96 39.94 -13.46 38.09
C VAL A 96 39.03 -14.35 37.24
N GLU A 97 38.80 -13.97 35.99
CA GLU A 97 38.05 -14.76 35.02
C GLU A 97 38.76 -16.10 34.73
N LYS A 98 38.16 -17.21 35.14
CA LYS A 98 38.73 -18.55 34.95
C LYS A 98 38.28 -19.18 33.64
N CYS A 99 37.02 -18.97 33.25
CA CYS A 99 36.45 -19.63 32.07
C CYS A 99 35.29 -18.82 31.49
N ARG A 100 35.32 -18.64 30.18
CA ARG A 100 34.22 -18.07 29.38
C ARG A 100 33.72 -19.12 28.40
N VAL A 101 32.45 -19.51 28.57
CA VAL A 101 31.76 -20.41 27.64
C VAL A 101 30.79 -19.58 26.81
N VAL A 102 30.96 -19.58 25.48
CA VAL A 102 30.07 -18.87 24.54
C VAL A 102 29.28 -19.90 23.75
N GLU A 103 28.00 -20.06 24.10
CA GLU A 103 27.06 -20.90 23.36
C GLU A 103 26.38 -20.06 22.27
N LYS A 104 26.36 -20.56 21.03
CA LYS A 104 25.70 -19.91 19.90
C LYS A 104 24.52 -20.76 19.45
N LYS A 105 23.31 -20.23 19.55
CA LYS A 105 22.08 -20.86 19.06
C LYS A 105 21.55 -20.08 17.87
N PHE A 106 21.40 -20.75 16.73
CA PHE A 106 20.73 -20.16 15.58
C PHE A 106 19.21 -20.18 15.82
N CYS A 107 18.58 -19.02 15.67
CA CYS A 107 17.14 -18.81 15.71
C CYS A 107 16.64 -18.67 14.27
N PRO A 108 15.82 -19.60 13.75
CA PRO A 108 15.32 -19.53 12.39
C PRO A 108 14.32 -18.37 12.21
N PRO A 109 14.02 -18.00 10.96
CA PRO A 109 12.96 -17.05 10.64
C PRO A 109 11.64 -17.36 11.34
N SER A 110 11.02 -16.32 11.90
CA SER A 110 9.73 -16.42 12.60
C SER A 110 8.59 -16.50 11.60
N ILE A 111 7.88 -17.64 11.61
CA ILE A 111 6.68 -17.86 10.78
C ILE A 111 5.64 -16.76 10.97
N ARG A 112 5.47 -16.28 12.22
CA ARG A 112 4.51 -15.20 12.54
C ARG A 112 4.91 -13.89 11.88
N ALA A 113 6.20 -13.56 11.86
CA ALA A 113 6.71 -12.35 11.22
C ALA A 113 6.56 -12.44 9.69
N ILE A 114 6.89 -13.60 9.10
CA ILE A 114 6.72 -13.86 7.67
C ILE A 114 5.25 -13.69 7.27
N LYS A 115 4.33 -14.35 7.98
CA LYS A 115 2.89 -14.23 7.73
C LYS A 115 2.42 -12.77 7.81
N TYR A 116 2.82 -12.05 8.87
CA TYR A 116 2.45 -10.64 9.04
C TYR A 116 2.83 -9.77 7.84
N VAL A 117 4.04 -9.96 7.28
CA VAL A 117 4.51 -9.20 6.12
C VAL A 117 3.74 -9.58 4.86
N LEU A 118 3.51 -10.87 4.62
CA LEU A 118 2.75 -11.34 3.47
C LEU A 118 1.29 -10.84 3.51
N ASP A 119 0.62 -10.98 4.66
CA ASP A 119 -0.76 -10.51 4.88
C ASP A 119 -0.87 -8.99 4.73
N ARG A 120 0.19 -8.24 5.08
CA ARG A 120 0.23 -6.78 4.89
C ARG A 120 0.32 -6.41 3.41
N GLU A 121 1.13 -7.11 2.64
CA GLU A 121 1.26 -6.87 1.19
C GLU A 121 -0.01 -7.28 0.44
N GLU A 122 -0.67 -8.37 0.82
CA GLU A 122 -1.95 -8.79 0.25
C GLU A 122 -3.05 -7.73 0.48
N ARG A 123 -3.23 -7.28 1.74
CA ARG A 123 -4.18 -6.21 2.07
C ARG A 123 -3.90 -4.91 1.31
N LYS A 124 -2.62 -4.58 1.10
CA LYS A 124 -2.23 -3.40 0.31
C LYS A 124 -2.66 -3.57 -1.15
N LYS A 125 -2.39 -4.72 -1.76
CA LYS A 125 -2.83 -5.03 -3.14
C LYS A 125 -4.34 -4.99 -3.29
N ASP A 126 -5.08 -5.52 -2.32
CA ASP A 126 -6.54 -5.49 -2.35
C ASP A 126 -7.08 -4.06 -2.25
N LYS A 127 -6.49 -3.25 -1.36
CA LYS A 127 -6.82 -1.82 -1.28
C LYS A 127 -6.51 -1.10 -2.60
N ASP A 128 -5.36 -1.35 -3.20
CA ASP A 128 -4.96 -0.74 -4.47
C ASP A 128 -5.88 -1.19 -5.62
N ARG A 129 -6.33 -2.45 -5.64
CA ARG A 129 -7.33 -2.97 -6.59
C ARG A 129 -8.68 -2.30 -6.43
N LEU A 130 -9.15 -2.11 -5.19
CA LEU A 130 -10.40 -1.41 -4.92
C LEU A 130 -10.32 0.04 -5.40
N LEU A 131 -9.25 0.76 -5.05
CA LEU A 131 -9.03 2.13 -5.54
C LEU A 131 -8.94 2.18 -7.08
N ALA A 132 -8.32 1.19 -7.70
CA ALA A 132 -8.27 1.10 -9.16
C ALA A 132 -9.65 0.80 -9.77
N SER A 133 -10.53 0.07 -9.07
CA SER A 133 -11.90 -0.20 -9.50
C SER A 133 -12.81 1.03 -9.35
N GLU A 134 -12.66 1.79 -8.26
CA GLU A 134 -13.39 3.06 -8.03
C GLU A 134 -13.07 4.12 -9.08
N ARG A 135 -11.85 4.09 -9.65
CA ARG A 135 -11.43 4.99 -10.72
C ARG A 135 -11.97 4.62 -12.09
N ARG A 136 -12.53 3.42 -12.28
CA ARG A 136 -13.12 3.04 -13.56
C ARG A 136 -14.54 3.61 -13.60
N PRO A 137 -14.91 4.40 -14.62
CA PRO A 137 -16.28 4.82 -14.78
C PRO A 137 -17.16 3.58 -14.91
N LEU A 138 -18.29 3.57 -14.21
CA LEU A 138 -19.29 2.52 -14.39
C LEU A 138 -19.83 2.63 -15.82
N VAL A 139 -19.40 1.74 -16.71
CA VAL A 139 -19.90 1.67 -18.08
C VAL A 139 -21.13 0.77 -18.06
N ILE A 140 -22.30 1.37 -18.24
CA ILE A 140 -23.57 0.66 -18.41
C ILE A 140 -23.80 0.56 -19.93
N GLU A 141 -23.70 -0.64 -20.48
CA GLU A 141 -24.08 -0.91 -21.87
C GLU A 141 -25.60 -1.10 -21.94
N VAL A 142 -26.25 -0.21 -22.69
CA VAL A 142 -27.70 -0.23 -22.89
C VAL A 142 -27.97 -0.88 -24.24
N GLN A 143 -28.66 -2.03 -24.23
CA GLN A 143 -28.95 -2.79 -25.46
C GLN A 143 -30.17 -2.24 -26.22
N ASP A 144 -31.13 -1.66 -25.50
CA ASP A 144 -32.37 -1.13 -26.07
C ASP A 144 -32.18 0.32 -26.56
N GLU A 145 -32.52 0.57 -27.83
CA GLU A 145 -32.34 1.89 -28.46
C GLU A 145 -33.27 2.95 -27.87
N GLU A 146 -34.48 2.57 -27.43
CA GLU A 146 -35.42 3.51 -26.80
C GLU A 146 -34.89 3.96 -25.42
N THR A 147 -34.42 3.01 -24.61
CA THR A 147 -33.79 3.28 -23.32
C THR A 147 -32.50 4.10 -23.49
N LYS A 148 -31.69 3.80 -24.51
CA LYS A 148 -30.50 4.59 -24.88
C LYS A 148 -30.89 6.04 -25.15
N ARG A 149 -31.93 6.26 -25.97
CA ARG A 149 -32.45 7.59 -26.28
C ARG A 149 -32.92 8.34 -25.03
N GLN A 150 -33.69 7.69 -24.16
CA GLN A 150 -34.17 8.30 -22.91
C GLN A 150 -33.02 8.69 -21.96
N LEU A 151 -31.98 7.86 -21.87
CA LEU A 151 -30.78 8.15 -21.07
C LEU A 151 -29.96 9.31 -21.65
N MET A 152 -29.85 9.41 -22.98
CA MET A 152 -29.22 10.56 -23.64
C MET A 152 -29.99 11.86 -23.39
N ILE A 153 -31.33 11.82 -23.42
CA ILE A 153 -32.18 12.97 -23.06
C ILE A 153 -31.95 13.38 -21.59
N LEU A 154 -31.87 12.40 -20.69
CA LEU A 154 -31.60 12.66 -19.27
C LEU A 154 -30.21 13.28 -19.07
N GLN A 155 -29.19 12.80 -19.79
CA GLN A 155 -27.83 13.32 -19.74
C GLN A 155 -27.73 14.76 -20.26
N GLU A 156 -28.33 15.04 -21.42
CA GLU A 156 -28.33 16.38 -22.03
C GLU A 156 -29.10 17.39 -21.14
N ASN A 157 -30.11 16.93 -20.41
CA ASN A 157 -30.84 17.74 -19.41
C ASN A 157 -30.14 17.82 -18.04
N GLY A 158 -28.86 17.45 -17.95
CA GLY A 158 -28.07 17.52 -16.72
C GLY A 158 -28.59 16.64 -15.58
N PHE A 159 -29.12 15.45 -15.91
CA PHE A 159 -29.70 14.48 -14.97
C PHE A 159 -30.92 14.99 -14.19
N ARG A 160 -31.65 15.96 -14.75
CA ARG A 160 -32.91 16.47 -14.18
C ARG A 160 -34.13 15.83 -14.84
N SER A 161 -35.20 15.65 -14.07
CA SER A 161 -36.49 15.19 -14.57
C SER A 161 -37.12 16.17 -15.57
N GLY A 162 -37.97 15.67 -16.48
CA GLY A 162 -38.74 16.50 -17.42
C GLY A 162 -38.04 16.83 -18.74
N GLY A 163 -36.85 16.28 -19.00
CA GLY A 163 -36.10 16.51 -20.25
C GLY A 163 -36.87 16.09 -21.51
N SER A 164 -37.74 15.07 -21.41
CA SER A 164 -38.60 14.63 -22.53
C SER A 164 -39.70 15.64 -22.91
N LEU A 165 -40.00 16.60 -22.03
CA LEU A 165 -40.96 17.67 -22.30
C LEU A 165 -40.28 18.91 -22.91
N ASN A 166 -38.94 18.96 -22.89
CA ASN A 166 -38.18 20.04 -23.48
C ASN A 166 -37.84 19.72 -24.95
N ALA A 167 -38.58 20.33 -25.87
CA ALA A 167 -38.45 20.09 -27.30
C ALA A 167 -37.03 20.36 -27.84
N GLU A 168 -36.31 21.34 -27.28
CA GLU A 168 -34.95 21.67 -27.70
C GLU A 168 -33.96 20.56 -27.32
N VAL A 169 -34.08 20.02 -26.11
CA VAL A 169 -33.25 18.91 -25.61
C VAL A 169 -33.52 17.63 -26.39
N VAL A 170 -34.80 17.33 -26.66
CA VAL A 170 -35.21 16.14 -27.42
C VAL A 170 -34.68 16.21 -28.87
N ALA A 171 -34.88 17.34 -29.55
CA ALA A 171 -34.40 17.52 -30.92
C ALA A 171 -32.87 17.45 -31.04
N ALA A 172 -32.14 17.97 -30.04
CA ALA A 172 -30.69 17.87 -29.99
C ALA A 172 -30.20 16.41 -29.87
N VAL A 173 -30.88 15.58 -29.07
CA VAL A 173 -30.55 14.16 -28.91
C VAL A 173 -30.92 13.36 -30.16
N ASP A 174 -32.08 13.62 -30.76
CA ASP A 174 -32.50 12.95 -31.99
C ASP A 174 -31.52 13.20 -33.14
N ARG A 175 -31.06 14.46 -33.28
CA ARG A 175 -30.02 14.81 -34.26
C ARG A 175 -28.72 14.05 -34.02
N LYS A 176 -28.28 13.91 -32.76
CA LYS A 176 -27.07 13.14 -32.41
C LYS A 176 -27.22 11.66 -32.76
N LEU A 177 -28.40 11.07 -32.54
CA LEU A 177 -28.67 9.67 -32.89
C LEU A 177 -28.71 9.44 -34.41
N GLU A 178 -29.30 10.37 -35.17
CA GLU A 178 -29.32 10.31 -36.63
C GLU A 178 -27.89 10.41 -37.23
N GLU A 179 -27.05 11.29 -36.68
CA GLU A 179 -25.64 11.41 -37.04
C GLU A 179 -24.86 10.11 -36.74
N GLU A 180 -25.05 9.52 -35.55
CA GLU A 180 -24.44 8.23 -35.19
C GLU A 180 -24.86 7.09 -36.15
N LEU A 181 -26.15 7.04 -36.53
CA LEU A 181 -26.66 6.04 -37.48
C LEU A 181 -26.10 6.25 -38.88
N LYS A 182 -25.96 7.51 -39.31
CA LYS A 182 -25.36 7.85 -40.60
C LYS A 182 -23.90 7.41 -40.66
N VAL A 183 -23.12 7.71 -39.62
CA VAL A 183 -21.72 7.27 -39.49
C VAL A 183 -21.61 5.75 -39.51
N LYS A 184 -22.43 5.04 -38.71
CA LYS A 184 -22.45 3.55 -38.73
C LYS A 184 -22.81 2.99 -40.11
N SER A 185 -23.73 3.62 -40.83
CA SER A 185 -24.14 3.19 -42.17
C SER A 185 -23.05 3.44 -43.22
N GLU A 186 -22.28 4.52 -43.09
CA GLU A 186 -21.13 4.83 -43.95
C GLU A 186 -19.96 3.88 -43.66
N GLU A 187 -19.67 3.57 -42.39
CA GLU A 187 -18.69 2.55 -42.01
C GLU A 187 -19.03 1.16 -42.55
N LEU A 188 -20.31 0.77 -42.52
CA LEU A 188 -20.79 -0.50 -43.10
C LEU A 188 -20.67 -0.50 -44.65
N LYS A 189 -20.91 0.62 -45.32
CA LYS A 189 -20.71 0.75 -46.77
C LYS A 189 -19.23 0.65 -47.17
N VAL A 190 -18.32 1.21 -46.37
CA VAL A 190 -16.87 1.09 -46.59
C VAL A 190 -16.40 -0.35 -46.41
N LYS A 191 -16.89 -1.06 -45.38
CA LYS A 191 -16.60 -2.48 -45.16
C LYS A 191 -17.13 -3.37 -46.30
N ASN A 192 -18.39 -3.19 -46.71
CA ASN A 192 -18.95 -3.94 -47.84
C ASN A 192 -18.30 -3.59 -49.19
N GLY A 193 -17.79 -2.36 -49.36
CA GLY A 193 -17.02 -1.97 -50.54
C GLY A 193 -15.65 -2.65 -50.62
N GLN A 194 -14.97 -2.84 -49.48
CA GLN A 194 -13.71 -3.59 -49.42
C GLN A 194 -13.89 -5.09 -49.69
N ASP A 195 -15.03 -5.67 -49.28
CA ASP A 195 -15.34 -7.07 -49.56
C ASP A 195 -15.75 -7.31 -51.04
N LYS A 196 -16.44 -6.35 -51.69
CA LYS A 196 -16.73 -6.42 -53.14
C LYS A 196 -15.48 -6.33 -54.03
N VAL A 197 -14.48 -5.53 -53.64
CA VAL A 197 -13.19 -5.45 -54.37
C VAL A 197 -12.41 -6.76 -54.24
N LYS A 198 -12.61 -7.53 -53.16
CA LYS A 198 -12.04 -8.88 -52.99
C LYS A 198 -12.78 -9.97 -53.80
N GLU A 199 -14.09 -9.85 -54.01
CA GLU A 199 -14.85 -10.83 -54.80
C GLU A 199 -14.62 -10.70 -56.32
N GLU A 200 -14.45 -9.47 -56.85
CA GLU A 200 -14.12 -9.27 -58.28
C GLU A 200 -12.65 -9.56 -58.62
N SER A 201 -11.78 -9.69 -57.61
CA SER A 201 -10.37 -10.11 -57.78
C SER A 201 -10.10 -11.58 -57.44
N ALA A 202 -11.13 -12.35 -57.03
CA ALA A 202 -11.01 -13.76 -56.65
C ALA A 202 -11.36 -14.79 -57.75
N VAL A 203 -11.45 -14.38 -59.02
CA VAL A 203 -11.47 -15.31 -60.19
C VAL A 203 -10.05 -15.57 -60.73
N ALA A 204 -9.03 -15.41 -59.88
CA ALA A 204 -7.69 -15.89 -60.17
C ALA A 204 -7.07 -16.55 -58.93
N GLN A 205 -6.98 -17.87 -59.03
CA GLN A 205 -6.02 -18.76 -58.37
C GLN A 205 -6.33 -19.23 -56.94
N GLN A 206 -6.72 -20.51 -56.92
CA GLN A 206 -6.62 -21.50 -55.85
C GLN A 206 -5.19 -21.58 -55.27
N SER A 207 -5.05 -21.76 -53.94
CA SER A 207 -4.59 -23.02 -53.32
C SER A 207 -4.24 -22.86 -51.81
N ASP A 208 -4.70 -23.85 -51.04
CA ASP A 208 -4.18 -24.46 -49.80
C ASP A 208 -4.28 -23.84 -48.37
N ALA A 209 -5.18 -24.50 -47.60
CA ALA A 209 -5.10 -25.05 -46.22
C ALA A 209 -4.76 -24.20 -44.96
N PRO A 210 -5.47 -24.40 -43.81
CA PRO A 210 -5.36 -23.56 -42.62
C PRO A 210 -4.35 -24.08 -41.58
N VAL A 211 -3.61 -23.17 -40.94
CA VAL A 211 -2.79 -23.44 -39.75
C VAL A 211 -3.59 -23.16 -38.48
N GLU A 212 -3.69 -24.19 -37.64
CA GLU A 212 -4.34 -24.26 -36.33
C GLU A 212 -3.58 -23.43 -35.28
N LYS A 213 -4.28 -22.56 -34.55
CA LYS A 213 -3.69 -21.71 -33.49
C LYS A 213 -3.58 -22.50 -32.18
N SER A 214 -2.35 -22.69 -31.73
CA SER A 214 -1.99 -23.31 -30.45
C SER A 214 -2.33 -22.41 -29.24
N LYS A 215 -2.99 -22.99 -28.22
CA LYS A 215 -3.27 -22.33 -26.93
C LYS A 215 -1.98 -22.21 -26.10
N VAL A 216 -1.72 -20.99 -25.62
CA VAL A 216 -0.58 -20.66 -24.74
C VAL A 216 -0.74 -21.36 -23.38
N ASN A 217 0.26 -22.15 -22.99
CA ASN A 217 0.30 -22.91 -21.75
C ASN A 217 0.74 -22.00 -20.57
N LEU A 218 -0.03 -21.98 -19.47
CA LEU A 218 0.04 -20.95 -18.43
C LEU A 218 1.07 -21.21 -17.31
N TYR A 219 1.79 -22.34 -17.30
CA TYR A 219 2.80 -22.65 -16.27
C TYR A 219 3.98 -23.46 -16.84
N PRO A 220 5.16 -22.86 -17.07
CA PRO A 220 6.26 -23.53 -17.77
C PRO A 220 7.18 -24.41 -16.90
N PHE A 221 7.00 -24.49 -15.58
CA PHE A 221 7.89 -25.28 -14.72
C PHE A 221 7.14 -26.00 -13.60
N LEU A 222 6.82 -27.27 -13.83
CA LEU A 222 6.51 -28.23 -12.77
C LEU A 222 7.77 -29.07 -12.47
N PRO A 223 8.14 -29.29 -11.20
CA PRO A 223 9.27 -30.13 -10.83
C PRO A 223 9.04 -31.60 -11.23
N PRO A 224 10.11 -32.41 -11.37
CA PRO A 224 10.01 -33.81 -11.79
C PRO A 224 9.05 -34.60 -10.90
N GLY A 225 7.96 -35.13 -11.49
CA GLY A 225 6.97 -35.96 -10.80
C GLY A 225 5.56 -35.38 -10.65
N TYR A 226 5.28 -34.17 -11.15
CA TYR A 226 3.94 -33.57 -11.12
C TYR A 226 3.37 -33.36 -12.53
N THR A 227 2.15 -33.83 -12.78
CA THR A 227 1.38 -33.54 -14.01
C THR A 227 0.17 -32.66 -13.68
N SER A 228 -0.11 -31.68 -14.53
CA SER A 228 -1.33 -30.86 -14.42
C SER A 228 -2.53 -31.71 -14.85
N ARG A 229 -3.45 -31.97 -13.92
CA ARG A 229 -4.73 -32.62 -14.22
C ARG A 229 -5.66 -31.57 -14.81
N THR A 230 -5.95 -31.69 -16.10
CA THR A 230 -7.05 -30.99 -16.76
C THR A 230 -8.18 -31.99 -16.94
N ASP A 231 -9.32 -31.72 -16.30
CA ASP A 231 -10.61 -32.34 -16.68
C ASP A 231 -11.07 -31.80 -18.05
#